data_AF-A0A1C3XXH5-F1
#
_entry.id   AF-A0A1C3XXH5-F1
#
_cell.length_a   1.000
_cell.length_b   1.000
_cell.length_c   1.000
_cell.angle_alpha   90.00
_cell.angle_beta   90.00
_cell.angle_gamma   90.00
#
_symmetry.space_group_name_H-M   'P 1'
#
loop_
_entity.id
_entity.type
_entity.pdbx_description
1 polymer ?
#
loop_
_entity_poly.entity_id
_entity_poly.type
_entity_poly.pdbx_seq_one_letter_code
_entity_poly.pdbx_strand_id
1 'polypeptide(L)'
;MICIMDDLLVTTSRNHCSEIFEKPAREPCTDLIATSGTVAFSSLANCAASMSFRDLQNAAICRFIGDSNTHLTRLLTRSALVHADAPWLREALSAFLFDMDGTILNSILAAERVWSEWARRHGLDVAAFLPKMHGSRGIDTITRLNLPGVDPEHEARLVTEAEIADVGDVVAIPGAASFLSSLPPDRWAIVTSSPLRLARRRLEAAGLPLPKFMVTAEDVTVGKPDPQCYILGAERLGVSTQDCLVFEDVAAGIKAGEGAGADVMVVTATHHAKVETPHPTISSYDEISVRISADYKMLVVPNAV
;
A
#
# COMPACT_ATOMS: atom_id res chain seq x y z
N MET A 1 49.56 24.63 23.11
CA MET A 1 50.32 23.53 22.49
C MET A 1 49.67 23.23 21.15
N ILE A 2 50.32 23.70 20.06
CA ILE A 2 50.18 23.31 18.62
C ILE A 2 48.79 23.61 17.99
N CYS A 3 48.58 24.72 17.26
CA CYS A 3 48.95 25.06 15.85
C CYS A 3 48.27 24.11 14.82
N ILE A 4 47.73 24.50 13.64
CA ILE A 4 48.15 25.45 12.59
C ILE A 4 46.91 25.88 11.75
N MET A 5 47.01 27.05 11.13
CA MET A 5 46.17 27.72 10.12
C MET A 5 45.99 26.93 8.80
N ASP A 6 45.01 27.31 7.96
CA ASP A 6 45.31 27.83 6.62
C ASP A 6 44.07 28.45 5.93
N ASP A 7 44.34 29.60 5.31
CA ASP A 7 43.47 30.51 4.57
C ASP A 7 43.12 30.01 3.14
N LEU A 8 42.24 30.78 2.47
CA LEU A 8 42.00 31.03 1.03
C LEU A 8 40.48 31.02 0.76
N LEU A 9 39.79 32.00 0.17
CA LEU A 9 40.15 33.19 -0.61
C LEU A 9 38.91 34.11 -0.63
N VAL A 10 39.10 35.40 -0.37
CA VAL A 10 38.13 36.47 -0.69
C VAL A 10 38.73 37.31 -1.82
N THR A 11 37.98 37.51 -2.91
CA THR A 11 38.20 38.61 -3.87
C THR A 11 36.88 39.26 -4.26
N THR A 12 36.63 40.43 -3.65
CA THR A 12 36.15 41.73 -4.20
C THR A 12 35.29 41.71 -5.50
N SER A 13 34.18 42.45 -5.61
CA SER A 13 34.14 43.93 -5.54
C SER A 13 32.70 44.53 -5.51
N ARG A 14 32.54 45.61 -4.72
CA ARG A 14 31.87 46.92 -4.96
C ARG A 14 30.44 46.93 -5.56
N ASN A 15 29.40 47.58 -4.97
CA ASN A 15 29.34 48.95 -4.44
C ASN A 15 28.05 49.26 -3.62
N HIS A 16 28.23 50.08 -2.56
CA HIS A 16 27.35 51.13 -1.96
C HIS A 16 26.10 50.72 -1.14
N CYS A 17 26.12 50.85 0.20
CA CYS A 17 25.89 52.04 1.07
C CYS A 17 24.39 52.43 1.14
N SER A 18 23.67 52.30 2.26
CA SER A 18 23.88 53.08 3.50
C SER A 18 22.97 52.58 4.65
N GLU A 19 23.57 52.37 5.82
CA GLU A 19 23.19 52.83 7.19
C GLU A 19 21.71 53.22 7.44
N ILE A 20 21.06 52.74 8.51
CA ILE A 20 21.09 53.37 9.86
C ILE A 20 20.74 52.35 10.96
N PHE A 21 21.48 52.44 12.08
CA PHE A 21 21.32 51.72 13.36
C PHE A 21 20.11 52.22 14.19
N GLU A 22 19.50 51.31 14.97
CA GLU A 22 19.11 51.42 16.41
C GLU A 22 17.82 50.62 16.76
N LYS A 23 17.90 49.74 17.76
CA LYS A 23 16.80 48.98 18.43
C LYS A 23 16.04 49.91 19.41
N PRO A 24 14.83 49.61 19.97
CA PRO A 24 14.32 48.28 20.40
C PRO A 24 12.80 48.01 20.25
N ALA A 25 12.39 46.84 20.75
CA ALA A 25 11.07 46.21 20.70
C ALA A 25 9.88 47.01 21.28
N ARG A 26 8.70 46.92 20.63
CA ARG A 26 7.36 46.54 21.18
C ARG A 26 6.23 46.85 20.16
N GLU A 27 5.21 45.97 20.17
CA GLU A 27 3.83 46.09 19.64
C GLU A 27 3.48 45.64 18.20
N PRO A 28 2.26 45.08 18.00
CA PRO A 28 1.92 44.21 16.86
C PRO A 28 1.32 45.00 15.69
N CYS A 29 1.71 44.67 14.45
CA CYS A 29 0.99 45.13 13.25
C CYS A 29 -0.27 44.30 13.03
N THR A 30 -1.38 44.75 13.62
CA THR A 30 -2.69 44.67 12.99
C THR A 30 -2.74 45.62 11.78
N ASP A 31 -3.47 45.24 10.74
CA ASP A 31 -3.82 46.00 9.53
C ASP A 31 -2.91 45.86 8.30
N LEU A 32 -3.25 44.86 7.46
CA LEU A 32 -3.01 44.89 6.02
C LEU A 32 -4.34 44.56 5.31
N ILE A 33 -5.17 45.59 5.12
CA ILE A 33 -6.29 45.56 4.19
C ILE A 33 -5.70 45.80 2.80
N ALA A 34 -5.53 44.75 2.00
CA ALA A 34 -5.20 44.87 0.58
C ALA A 34 -6.50 44.88 -0.23
N THR A 35 -7.00 46.09 -0.53
CA THR A 35 -7.96 46.31 -1.60
C THR A 35 -7.30 46.03 -2.95
N SER A 36 -7.97 45.20 -3.76
CA SER A 36 -7.79 45.01 -5.22
C SER A 36 -6.39 44.67 -5.75
N GLY A 37 -6.28 43.46 -6.31
CA GLY A 37 -5.44 43.20 -7.50
C GLY A 37 -3.95 42.96 -7.24
N THR A 38 -3.57 41.69 -7.29
CA THR A 38 -2.21 41.21 -7.59
C THR A 38 -1.12 41.63 -6.59
N VAL A 39 -1.00 40.90 -5.48
CA VAL A 39 0.22 40.87 -4.65
C VAL A 39 0.93 39.54 -4.89
N ALA A 40 2.23 39.62 -5.19
CA ALA A 40 3.07 38.54 -5.69
C ALA A 40 3.18 37.34 -4.73
N PHE A 41 2.93 36.14 -5.26
CA PHE A 41 3.04 34.82 -4.60
C PHE A 41 4.43 34.50 -4.03
N SER A 42 5.46 35.29 -4.32
CA SER A 42 6.83 35.08 -3.81
C SER A 42 7.07 35.64 -2.40
N SER A 43 6.18 36.48 -1.86
CA SER A 43 6.36 37.11 -0.54
C SER A 43 5.82 36.28 0.63
N LEU A 44 4.79 35.45 0.40
CA LEU A 44 4.18 34.61 1.45
C LEU A 44 5.05 33.39 1.82
N ALA A 45 5.78 32.83 0.86
CA ALA A 45 6.69 31.70 1.11
C ALA A 45 7.88 32.08 2.02
N ASN A 46 8.38 33.31 1.91
CA ASN A 46 9.50 33.79 2.73
C ASN A 46 9.08 34.19 4.16
N CYS A 47 7.82 34.60 4.39
CA CYS A 47 7.33 34.80 5.75
C CYS A 47 7.23 33.48 6.52
N ALA A 48 6.72 32.41 5.90
CA ALA A 48 6.56 31.11 6.57
C ALA A 48 7.89 30.44 6.99
N ALA A 49 8.99 30.74 6.29
CA ALA A 49 10.32 30.18 6.58
C ALA A 49 11.02 30.79 7.81
N SER A 50 10.46 31.85 8.40
CA SER A 50 11.07 32.57 9.55
C SER A 50 10.19 32.59 10.81
N MET A 51 9.04 31.91 10.79
CA MET A 51 8.06 31.90 11.88
C MET A 51 8.28 30.73 12.85
N SER A 52 8.09 30.99 14.15
CA SER A 52 8.16 29.93 15.16
C SER A 52 6.88 29.08 15.14
N PHE A 53 6.94 27.85 15.66
CA PHE A 53 5.82 26.90 15.71
C PHE A 53 4.54 27.49 16.37
N ARG A 54 4.69 28.45 17.29
CA ARG A 54 3.55 29.15 17.92
C ARG A 54 2.87 30.16 16.99
N ASP A 55 3.62 30.76 16.07
CA ASP A 55 3.08 31.78 15.16
C ASP A 55 2.22 31.13 14.05
N LEU A 56 2.54 29.90 13.66
CA LEU A 56 1.74 29.08 12.75
C LEU A 56 0.41 28.61 13.39
N GLN A 57 0.40 28.36 14.71
CA GLN A 57 -0.82 27.98 15.44
C GLN A 57 -1.86 29.11 15.48
N ASN A 58 -1.43 30.37 15.57
CA ASN A 58 -2.34 31.51 15.60
C ASN A 58 -2.90 31.87 14.21
N ALA A 59 -2.19 31.54 13.13
CA ALA A 59 -2.64 31.77 11.75
C ALA A 59 -3.76 30.80 11.30
N ALA A 60 -3.97 29.70 12.02
CA ALA A 60 -4.96 28.67 11.68
C ALA A 60 -6.43 29.10 11.92
N ILE A 61 -6.68 30.32 12.42
CA ILE A 61 -8.04 30.88 12.57
C ILE A 61 -8.30 31.89 11.44
N CYS A 62 -8.39 31.40 10.20
CA CYS A 62 -8.97 32.18 9.10
C CYS A 62 -9.97 31.29 8.33
N ARG A 63 -11.25 31.64 8.44
CA ARG A 63 -12.38 31.02 7.73
C ARG A 63 -12.48 31.56 6.29
N PHE A 64 -12.80 30.64 5.36
CA PHE A 64 -13.28 30.85 3.96
C PHE A 64 -12.23 31.44 2.99
N ILE A 65 -12.07 31.00 1.73
CA ILE A 65 -13.01 30.74 0.61
C ILE A 65 -12.34 29.68 -0.30
N GLY A 66 -12.97 28.55 -0.67
CA GLY A 66 -13.73 28.45 -1.90
C GLY A 66 -12.87 28.52 -3.18
N ASP A 67 -12.07 27.48 -3.50
CA ASP A 67 -11.80 27.13 -4.90
C ASP A 67 -11.20 25.71 -5.05
N SER A 68 -11.41 25.17 -6.23
CA SER A 68 -11.25 23.78 -6.66
C SER A 68 -9.77 23.37 -6.77
N ASN A 69 -9.19 22.74 -5.75
CA ASN A 69 -7.95 21.99 -5.91
C ASN A 69 -7.76 20.92 -4.82
N THR A 70 -8.17 19.69 -5.14
CA THR A 70 -8.33 18.54 -4.23
C THR A 70 -7.01 17.88 -3.77
N HIS A 71 -5.85 18.29 -4.28
CA HIS A 71 -4.57 17.63 -4.00
C HIS A 71 -3.76 18.27 -2.86
N LEU A 72 -3.70 19.59 -2.77
CA LEU A 72 -2.84 20.32 -1.81
C LEU A 72 -3.49 20.49 -0.45
N THR A 73 -4.80 20.71 -0.39
CA THR A 73 -5.54 20.83 0.87
C THR A 73 -5.48 19.54 1.68
N ARG A 74 -5.47 18.38 1.01
CA ARG A 74 -5.34 17.05 1.63
C ARG A 74 -3.94 16.78 2.19
N LEU A 75 -2.88 17.25 1.52
CA LEU A 75 -1.49 17.13 1.98
C LEU A 75 -1.27 17.84 3.32
N LEU A 76 -1.92 18.97 3.54
CA LEU A 76 -1.80 19.75 4.78
C LEU A 76 -2.70 19.20 5.91
N THR A 77 -3.84 18.58 5.61
CA THR A 77 -4.68 17.94 6.66
C THR A 77 -4.06 16.63 7.17
N ARG A 78 -3.27 15.92 6.35
CA ARG A 78 -2.55 14.70 6.75
C ARG A 78 -1.49 14.90 7.85
N SER A 79 -1.01 16.13 8.05
CA SER A 79 0.10 16.42 8.98
C SER A 79 -0.35 16.73 10.43
N ALA A 80 -1.64 17.02 10.67
CA ALA A 80 -2.05 17.72 11.91
C ALA A 80 -2.73 16.86 13.00
N LEU A 81 -2.83 15.53 12.87
CA LEU A 81 -3.49 14.68 13.88
C LEU A 81 -2.67 13.43 14.21
N VAL A 82 -1.52 13.64 14.88
CA VAL A 82 -0.69 12.56 15.43
C VAL A 82 -0.92 12.49 16.95
N HIS A 83 -1.69 11.50 17.38
CA HIS A 83 -1.62 10.93 18.73
C HIS A 83 -1.29 9.44 18.59
N ALA A 84 -0.16 9.05 19.17
CA ALA A 84 0.26 7.67 19.41
C ALA A 84 -0.89 6.97 20.16
N ASP A 85 -1.49 5.89 19.66
CA ASP A 85 -1.08 4.53 20.06
C ASP A 85 -1.55 3.41 19.08
N ALA A 86 -2.03 3.77 17.88
CA ALA A 86 -2.23 2.85 16.75
C ALA A 86 -2.36 3.69 15.45
N PRO A 87 -1.33 3.78 14.61
CA PRO A 87 -1.30 4.72 13.49
C PRO A 87 -2.01 4.23 12.22
N TRP A 88 -2.51 3.01 12.19
CA TRP A 88 -2.94 2.37 10.96
C TRP A 88 -4.43 2.55 10.66
N LEU A 89 -4.70 3.12 9.47
CA LEU A 89 -6.02 3.37 8.87
C LEU A 89 -7.02 4.12 9.76
N ARG A 90 -6.85 5.44 9.80
CA ARG A 90 -7.74 6.35 10.54
C ARG A 90 -9.00 6.78 9.76
N GLU A 91 -9.13 6.33 8.52
CA GLU A 91 -10.22 6.71 7.62
C GLU A 91 -11.05 5.48 7.22
N ALA A 92 -12.36 5.69 7.11
CA ALA A 92 -13.28 4.64 6.75
C ALA A 92 -13.26 4.44 5.22
N LEU A 93 -13.06 3.19 4.80
CA LEU A 93 -12.86 2.81 3.40
C LEU A 93 -14.14 2.31 2.75
N SER A 94 -14.19 2.38 1.43
CA SER A 94 -15.32 1.89 0.65
C SER A 94 -15.29 0.39 0.39
N ALA A 95 -14.10 -0.23 0.32
CA ALA A 95 -13.99 -1.65 0.05
C ALA A 95 -12.65 -2.27 0.47
N PHE A 96 -12.61 -3.59 0.59
CA PHE A 96 -11.41 -4.37 0.83
C PHE A 96 -11.10 -5.31 -0.35
N LEU A 97 -9.83 -5.36 -0.75
CA LEU A 97 -9.33 -6.23 -1.80
C LEU A 97 -8.33 -7.20 -1.17
N PHE A 98 -8.61 -8.49 -1.24
CA PHE A 98 -7.77 -9.51 -0.61
C PHE A 98 -6.97 -10.24 -1.66
N ASP A 99 -5.65 -10.26 -1.55
CA ASP A 99 -4.91 -11.39 -2.11
C ASP A 99 -5.36 -12.70 -1.44
N MET A 100 -5.04 -13.83 -2.08
CA MET A 100 -5.46 -15.15 -1.62
C MET A 100 -4.32 -15.93 -0.95
N ASP A 101 -3.26 -16.20 -1.70
CA ASP A 101 -2.23 -17.19 -1.39
C ASP A 101 -1.17 -16.59 -0.46
N GLY A 102 -1.24 -16.93 0.83
CA GLY A 102 -0.42 -16.33 1.88
C GLY A 102 -1.11 -15.19 2.64
N THR A 103 -2.25 -14.73 2.12
CA THR A 103 -3.01 -13.61 2.67
C THR A 103 -4.24 -14.08 3.47
N ILE A 104 -5.23 -14.74 2.84
CA ILE A 104 -6.43 -15.26 3.55
C ILE A 104 -6.35 -16.77 3.81
N LEU A 105 -5.49 -17.47 3.06
CA LEU A 105 -5.17 -18.89 3.26
C LEU A 105 -3.66 -19.12 3.12
N ASN A 106 -3.15 -20.20 3.70
CA ASN A 106 -1.79 -20.66 3.50
C ASN A 106 -1.80 -21.83 2.50
N SER A 107 -1.21 -21.60 1.32
CA SER A 107 -1.02 -22.60 0.26
C SER A 107 0.45 -22.87 -0.03
N ILE A 108 1.38 -22.29 0.73
CA ILE A 108 2.82 -22.29 0.43
C ILE A 108 3.37 -23.71 0.34
N LEU A 109 3.09 -24.56 1.32
CA LEU A 109 3.62 -25.93 1.33
C LEU A 109 3.14 -26.75 0.12
N ALA A 110 1.86 -26.60 -0.25
CA ALA A 110 1.30 -27.25 -1.43
C ALA A 110 1.94 -26.74 -2.73
N ALA A 111 2.01 -25.42 -2.89
CA ALA A 111 2.63 -24.79 -4.06
C ALA A 111 4.11 -25.18 -4.18
N GLU A 112 4.88 -25.07 -3.09
CA GLU A 112 6.31 -25.39 -3.10
C GLU A 112 6.59 -26.85 -3.47
N ARG A 113 5.74 -27.82 -3.08
CA ARG A 113 5.88 -29.21 -3.53
C ARG A 113 5.75 -29.34 -5.04
N VAL A 114 4.68 -28.79 -5.61
CA VAL A 114 4.41 -28.86 -7.05
C VAL A 114 5.49 -28.13 -7.85
N TRP A 115 5.83 -26.90 -7.43
CA TRP A 115 6.84 -26.09 -8.10
C TRP A 115 8.26 -26.66 -7.93
N SER A 116 8.57 -27.32 -6.81
CA SER A 116 9.83 -28.05 -6.65
C SER A 116 9.95 -29.21 -7.64
N GLU A 117 8.88 -29.98 -7.82
CA GLU A 117 8.89 -31.09 -8.76
C GLU A 117 9.00 -30.59 -10.21
N TRP A 118 8.27 -29.54 -10.55
CA TRP A 118 8.41 -28.86 -11.83
C TRP A 118 9.85 -28.39 -12.06
N ALA A 119 10.44 -27.69 -11.09
CA ALA A 119 11.81 -27.19 -11.17
C ALA A 119 12.84 -28.30 -11.38
N ARG A 120 12.72 -29.43 -10.65
CA ARG A 120 13.62 -30.59 -10.82
C ARG A 120 13.54 -31.18 -12.22
N ARG A 121 12.33 -31.34 -12.78
CA ARG A 121 12.12 -31.86 -14.14
C ARG A 121 12.75 -30.97 -15.22
N HIS A 122 12.83 -29.67 -14.96
CA HIS A 122 13.45 -28.68 -15.85
C HIS A 122 14.92 -28.36 -15.51
N GLY A 123 15.55 -29.13 -14.60
CA GLY A 123 16.96 -28.99 -14.26
C GLY A 123 17.32 -27.71 -13.50
N LEU A 124 16.34 -27.08 -12.84
CA LEU A 124 16.54 -25.87 -12.05
C LEU A 124 17.01 -26.20 -10.63
N ASP A 125 17.82 -25.32 -10.06
CA ASP A 125 18.07 -25.31 -8.62
C ASP A 125 16.79 -24.89 -7.90
N VAL A 126 16.16 -25.86 -7.21
CA VAL A 126 14.91 -25.66 -6.47
C VAL A 126 15.05 -24.56 -5.43
N ALA A 127 16.14 -24.53 -4.65
CA ALA A 127 16.30 -23.57 -3.57
C ALA A 127 16.44 -22.14 -4.10
N ALA A 128 17.12 -21.96 -5.24
CA ALA A 128 17.24 -20.68 -5.91
C ALA A 128 15.98 -20.26 -6.70
N PHE A 129 15.11 -21.22 -7.02
CA PHE A 129 13.90 -21.00 -7.82
C PHE A 129 12.67 -20.64 -6.97
N LEU A 130 12.39 -21.37 -5.89
CA LEU A 130 11.17 -21.20 -5.09
C LEU A 130 10.90 -19.75 -4.64
N PRO A 131 11.89 -18.96 -4.19
CA PRO A 131 11.64 -17.56 -3.81
C PRO A 131 11.11 -16.66 -4.95
N LYS A 132 11.20 -17.10 -6.22
CA LYS A 132 10.82 -16.32 -7.41
C LYS A 132 9.40 -16.57 -7.90
N MET A 133 8.70 -17.57 -7.37
CA MET A 133 7.36 -17.96 -7.87
C MET A 133 6.19 -17.30 -7.12
N HIS A 134 6.38 -16.94 -5.85
CA HIS A 134 5.30 -16.41 -5.01
C HIS A 134 4.71 -15.09 -5.53
N GLY A 135 3.40 -14.94 -5.38
CA GLY A 135 2.65 -13.72 -5.75
C GLY A 135 2.52 -13.45 -7.25
N SER A 136 3.14 -14.23 -8.12
CA SER A 136 3.13 -14.06 -9.58
C SER A 136 2.24 -15.11 -10.24
N ARG A 137 1.72 -14.81 -11.43
CA ARG A 137 1.00 -15.84 -12.23
C ARG A 137 1.99 -16.92 -12.66
N GLY A 138 1.55 -18.18 -12.69
CA GLY A 138 2.42 -19.29 -13.11
C GLY A 138 3.02 -19.08 -14.51
N ILE A 139 2.23 -18.56 -15.44
CA ILE A 139 2.67 -18.19 -16.80
C ILE A 139 3.79 -17.15 -16.78
N ASP A 140 3.71 -16.11 -15.94
CA ASP A 140 4.72 -15.06 -15.85
C ASP A 140 6.02 -15.60 -15.25
N THR A 141 5.90 -16.44 -14.22
CA THR A 141 7.03 -17.11 -13.58
C THR A 141 7.79 -17.97 -14.59
N ILE A 142 7.10 -18.79 -15.38
CA ILE A 142 7.73 -19.69 -16.35
C ILE A 142 8.29 -18.92 -17.54
N THR A 143 7.54 -17.93 -18.06
CA THR A 143 7.99 -17.08 -19.18
C THR A 143 9.30 -16.37 -18.86
N ARG A 144 9.44 -15.84 -17.64
CA ARG A 144 10.64 -15.10 -17.20
C ARG A 144 11.89 -15.96 -17.14
N LEU A 145 11.77 -17.29 -17.00
CA LEU A 145 12.92 -18.19 -17.01
C LEU A 145 13.51 -18.37 -18.42
N ASN A 146 12.70 -18.17 -19.47
CA ASN A 146 13.11 -18.26 -20.87
C ASN A 146 13.89 -19.55 -21.18
N LEU A 147 13.36 -20.69 -20.72
CA LEU A 147 14.00 -22.00 -20.87
C LEU A 147 13.89 -22.51 -22.32
N PRO A 148 14.98 -23.05 -22.92
CA PRO A 148 14.94 -23.58 -24.27
C PRO A 148 13.94 -24.74 -24.43
N GLY A 149 13.07 -24.65 -25.43
CA GLY A 149 12.12 -25.72 -25.76
C GLY A 149 10.94 -25.84 -24.80
N VAL A 150 10.79 -24.92 -23.84
CA VAL A 150 9.65 -24.85 -22.92
C VAL A 150 8.56 -23.96 -23.52
N ASP A 151 7.34 -24.48 -23.54
CA ASP A 151 6.12 -23.71 -23.79
C ASP A 151 5.55 -23.24 -22.44
N PRO A 152 5.62 -21.93 -22.10
CA PRO A 152 5.14 -21.44 -20.82
C PRO A 152 3.66 -21.67 -20.57
N GLU A 153 2.81 -21.60 -21.61
CA GLU A 153 1.36 -21.80 -21.47
C GLU A 153 1.06 -23.25 -21.15
N HIS A 154 1.73 -24.18 -21.85
CA HIS A 154 1.58 -25.59 -21.58
C HIS A 154 2.03 -25.95 -20.16
N GLU A 155 3.22 -25.52 -19.76
CA GLU A 155 3.78 -25.82 -18.44
C GLU A 155 2.96 -25.18 -17.32
N ALA A 156 2.50 -23.93 -17.48
CA ALA A 156 1.66 -23.27 -16.49
C ALA A 156 0.35 -24.02 -16.25
N ARG A 157 -0.27 -24.58 -17.30
CA ARG A 157 -1.46 -25.44 -17.14
C ARG A 157 -1.14 -26.73 -16.40
N LEU A 158 -0.02 -27.39 -16.69
CA LEU A 158 0.38 -28.61 -15.99
C LEU A 158 0.63 -28.36 -14.50
N VAL A 159 1.31 -27.27 -14.18
CA VAL A 159 1.53 -26.84 -12.79
C VAL A 159 0.19 -26.56 -12.11
N THR A 160 -0.71 -25.82 -12.77
CA THR A 160 -2.04 -25.52 -12.24
C THR A 160 -2.85 -26.79 -11.93
N GLU A 161 -2.87 -27.79 -12.83
CA GLU A 161 -3.57 -29.05 -12.56
C GLU A 161 -2.94 -29.83 -11.39
N ALA A 162 -1.62 -29.80 -11.27
CA ALA A 162 -0.93 -30.43 -10.14
C ALA A 162 -1.25 -29.73 -8.81
N GLU A 163 -1.28 -28.40 -8.78
CA GLU A 163 -1.71 -27.63 -7.58
C GLU A 163 -3.19 -27.87 -7.24
N ILE A 164 -4.06 -28.03 -8.24
CA ILE A 164 -5.48 -28.39 -8.04
C ILE A 164 -5.64 -29.77 -7.40
N ALA A 165 -4.71 -30.69 -7.69
CA ALA A 165 -4.69 -32.04 -7.13
C ALA A 165 -4.09 -32.10 -5.71
N ASP A 166 -3.19 -31.17 -5.36
CA ASP A 166 -2.49 -31.10 -4.08
C ASP A 166 -2.94 -29.92 -3.22
N VAL A 167 -4.16 -30.00 -2.67
CA VAL A 167 -4.72 -28.97 -1.76
C VAL A 167 -4.88 -29.44 -0.32
N GLY A 168 -4.33 -30.62 0.03
CA GLY A 168 -4.58 -31.28 1.31
C GLY A 168 -4.11 -30.51 2.55
N ASP A 169 -3.08 -29.67 2.39
CA ASP A 169 -2.51 -28.84 3.46
C ASP A 169 -2.93 -27.36 3.36
N VAL A 170 -3.84 -27.04 2.44
CA VAL A 170 -4.32 -25.66 2.27
C VAL A 170 -5.31 -25.34 3.38
N VAL A 171 -4.95 -24.37 4.22
CA VAL A 171 -5.73 -23.98 5.40
C VAL A 171 -5.95 -22.47 5.42
N ALA A 172 -7.05 -22.02 6.00
CA ALA A 172 -7.28 -20.59 6.22
C ALA A 172 -6.22 -19.99 7.15
N ILE A 173 -5.84 -18.73 6.91
CA ILE A 173 -5.10 -17.94 7.90
C ILE A 173 -6.00 -17.77 9.13
N PRO A 174 -5.46 -17.80 10.37
CA PRO A 174 -6.27 -17.64 11.57
C PRO A 174 -7.15 -16.38 11.53
N GLY A 175 -8.41 -16.53 11.96
CA GLY A 175 -9.44 -15.50 11.91
C GLY A 175 -10.05 -15.20 10.53
N ALA A 176 -9.42 -15.59 9.42
CA ALA A 176 -9.81 -15.12 8.07
C ALA A 176 -11.25 -15.49 7.70
N ALA A 177 -11.69 -16.72 8.00
CA ALA A 177 -13.05 -17.18 7.70
C ALA A 177 -14.12 -16.32 8.39
N SER A 178 -13.92 -16.02 9.68
CA SER A 178 -14.82 -15.19 10.48
C SER A 178 -14.80 -13.74 9.99
N PHE A 179 -13.60 -13.21 9.72
CA PHE A 179 -13.41 -11.86 9.23
C PHE A 179 -14.11 -11.63 7.90
N LEU A 180 -13.87 -12.48 6.89
CA LEU A 180 -14.52 -12.38 5.57
C LEU A 180 -16.04 -12.51 5.67
N SER A 181 -16.54 -13.40 6.53
CA SER A 181 -17.99 -13.59 6.74
C SER A 181 -18.66 -12.39 7.43
N SER A 182 -17.89 -11.54 8.11
CA SER A 182 -18.40 -10.31 8.72
C SER A 182 -18.56 -9.15 7.75
N LEU A 183 -17.97 -9.25 6.55
CA LEU A 183 -17.97 -8.19 5.55
C LEU A 183 -19.25 -8.19 4.71
N PRO A 184 -19.78 -7.02 4.31
CA PRO A 184 -20.87 -6.96 3.35
C PRO A 184 -20.42 -7.56 2.00
N PRO A 185 -21.21 -8.47 1.38
CA PRO A 185 -20.80 -9.17 0.15
C PRO A 185 -20.42 -8.26 -1.04
N ASP A 186 -20.92 -7.01 -1.05
CA ASP A 186 -20.67 -6.00 -2.09
C ASP A 186 -19.51 -5.05 -1.76
N ARG A 187 -18.76 -5.33 -0.69
CA ARG A 187 -17.69 -4.46 -0.17
C ARG A 187 -16.33 -5.14 -0.12
N TRP A 188 -16.22 -6.36 -0.64
CA TRP A 188 -14.95 -7.01 -0.77
C TRP A 188 -14.85 -7.92 -1.99
N ALA A 189 -13.61 -8.11 -2.45
CA ALA A 189 -13.27 -9.02 -3.53
C ALA A 189 -11.96 -9.75 -3.23
N ILE A 190 -11.81 -10.94 -3.82
CA ILE A 190 -10.50 -11.59 -3.92
C ILE A 190 -9.80 -11.11 -5.19
N VAL A 191 -8.50 -10.84 -5.13
CA VAL A 191 -7.65 -10.43 -6.25
C VAL A 191 -6.38 -11.27 -6.23
N THR A 192 -6.36 -12.35 -7.01
CA THR A 192 -5.32 -13.39 -6.96
C THR A 192 -4.59 -13.58 -8.29
N SER A 193 -3.30 -13.93 -8.21
CA SER A 193 -2.51 -14.39 -9.36
C SER A 193 -2.80 -15.86 -9.75
N SER A 194 -3.66 -16.55 -8.99
CA SER A 194 -4.09 -17.92 -9.28
C SER A 194 -5.18 -17.96 -10.35
N PRO A 195 -5.17 -18.98 -11.24
CA PRO A 195 -6.29 -19.25 -12.14
C PRO A 195 -7.59 -19.53 -11.38
N LEU A 196 -8.74 -19.20 -11.98
CA LEU A 196 -10.05 -19.32 -11.33
C LEU A 196 -10.32 -20.71 -10.73
N ARG A 197 -9.98 -21.78 -11.48
CA ARG A 197 -10.19 -23.15 -11.01
C ARG A 197 -9.35 -23.48 -9.79
N LEU A 198 -8.09 -23.04 -9.75
CA LEU A 198 -7.21 -23.25 -8.60
C LEU A 198 -7.68 -22.43 -7.40
N ALA A 199 -8.03 -21.17 -7.60
CA ALA A 199 -8.54 -20.30 -6.54
C ALA A 199 -9.77 -20.90 -5.85
N ARG A 200 -10.76 -21.36 -6.62
CA ARG A 200 -11.95 -22.01 -6.06
C ARG A 200 -11.63 -23.27 -5.25
N ARG A 201 -10.70 -24.10 -5.74
CA ARG A 201 -10.30 -25.34 -5.06
C ARG A 201 -9.54 -25.05 -3.76
N ARG A 202 -8.71 -24.02 -3.71
CA ARG A 202 -8.03 -23.59 -2.49
C ARG A 202 -9.00 -23.01 -1.47
N LEU A 203 -9.94 -22.17 -1.90
CA LEU A 203 -10.99 -21.62 -1.02
C LEU A 203 -11.85 -22.72 -0.41
N GLU A 204 -12.25 -23.71 -1.22
CA GLU A 204 -13.00 -24.89 -0.76
C GLU A 204 -12.19 -25.71 0.26
N ALA A 205 -10.92 -26.02 -0.03
CA ALA A 205 -10.06 -26.77 0.88
C ALA A 205 -9.83 -26.04 2.21
N ALA A 206 -9.66 -24.71 2.17
CA ALA A 206 -9.50 -23.87 3.35
C ALA A 206 -10.81 -23.62 4.12
N GLY A 207 -11.97 -24.04 3.59
CA GLY A 207 -13.28 -23.77 4.20
C GLY A 207 -13.67 -22.28 4.20
N LEU A 208 -13.20 -21.51 3.23
CA LEU A 208 -13.46 -20.07 3.12
C LEU A 208 -14.68 -19.77 2.24
N PRO A 209 -15.42 -18.66 2.51
CA PRO A 209 -16.53 -18.26 1.67
C PRO A 209 -16.05 -17.84 0.27
N LEU A 210 -16.84 -18.15 -0.75
CA LEU A 210 -16.64 -17.60 -2.09
C LEU A 210 -17.11 -16.14 -2.12
N PRO A 211 -16.28 -15.18 -2.59
CA PRO A 211 -16.71 -13.81 -2.72
C PRO A 211 -17.72 -13.66 -3.85
N LYS A 212 -18.52 -12.58 -3.79
CA LYS A 212 -19.35 -12.17 -4.93
C LYS A 212 -18.50 -11.74 -6.12
N PHE A 213 -17.35 -11.11 -5.85
CA PHE A 213 -16.42 -10.62 -6.86
C PHE A 213 -15.02 -11.21 -6.64
N MET A 214 -14.41 -11.70 -7.72
CA MET A 214 -13.05 -12.22 -7.68
C MET A 214 -12.35 -11.84 -8.97
N VAL A 215 -11.11 -11.35 -8.89
CA VAL A 215 -10.20 -11.13 -10.01
C VAL A 215 -9.13 -12.22 -9.96
N THR A 216 -8.90 -12.87 -11.08
CA THR A 216 -8.05 -14.06 -11.24
C THR A 216 -6.99 -13.85 -12.32
N ALA A 217 -6.09 -14.82 -12.49
CA ALA A 217 -5.02 -14.75 -13.49
C ALA A 217 -5.53 -14.46 -14.91
N GLU A 218 -6.71 -15.00 -15.26
CA GLU A 218 -7.35 -14.88 -16.57
C GLU A 218 -7.99 -13.50 -16.81
N ASP A 219 -8.25 -12.74 -15.75
CA ASP A 219 -8.95 -11.45 -15.84
C ASP A 219 -8.02 -10.28 -16.20
N VAL A 220 -6.70 -10.50 -16.20
CA VAL A 220 -5.69 -9.45 -16.40
C VAL A 220 -4.70 -9.80 -17.50
N THR A 221 -4.22 -8.78 -18.20
CA THR A 221 -3.18 -8.93 -19.22
C THR A 221 -1.79 -9.01 -18.59
N VAL A 222 -1.55 -8.23 -17.53
CA VAL A 222 -0.27 -8.16 -16.81
C VAL A 222 -0.50 -8.49 -15.34
N GLY A 223 0.29 -9.42 -14.79
CA GLY A 223 0.24 -9.81 -13.40
C GLY A 223 0.93 -8.81 -12.46
N LYS A 224 0.80 -9.04 -11.15
CA LYS A 224 1.55 -8.31 -10.11
C LYS A 224 3.06 -8.30 -10.44
N PRO A 225 3.78 -7.17 -10.31
CA PRO A 225 3.44 -5.95 -9.57
C PRO A 225 2.65 -4.90 -10.34
N ASP A 226 2.14 -5.20 -11.54
CA ASP A 226 1.25 -4.28 -12.24
C ASP A 226 -0.07 -4.09 -11.46
N PRO A 227 -0.58 -2.85 -11.34
CA PRO A 227 -1.78 -2.57 -10.54
C PRO A 227 -3.10 -3.00 -11.19
N GLN A 228 -3.09 -3.46 -12.44
CA GLN A 228 -4.30 -3.81 -13.21
C GLN A 228 -5.28 -4.69 -12.42
N CYS A 229 -4.78 -5.67 -11.67
CA CYS A 229 -5.62 -6.58 -10.90
C CYS A 229 -6.42 -5.89 -9.79
N TYR A 230 -5.81 -4.95 -9.06
CA TYR A 230 -6.48 -4.22 -7.98
C TYR A 230 -7.40 -3.13 -8.51
N ILE A 231 -7.01 -2.47 -9.61
CA ILE A 231 -7.90 -1.53 -10.33
C ILE A 231 -9.18 -2.25 -10.75
N LEU A 232 -9.05 -3.41 -11.40
CA LEU A 232 -10.20 -4.22 -11.81
C LEU A 232 -11.04 -4.70 -10.62
N GLY A 233 -10.40 -5.04 -9.50
CA GLY A 233 -11.10 -5.43 -8.27
C GLY A 233 -12.00 -4.32 -7.73
N ALA A 234 -11.46 -3.11 -7.63
CA ALA A 234 -12.21 -1.92 -7.22
C ALA A 234 -13.34 -1.55 -8.21
N GLU A 235 -13.07 -1.66 -9.51
CA GLU A 235 -14.07 -1.46 -10.56
C GLU A 235 -15.26 -2.43 -10.44
N ARG A 236 -15.00 -3.72 -10.19
CA ARG A 236 -16.05 -4.73 -9.96
C ARG A 236 -16.92 -4.41 -8.75
N LEU A 237 -16.36 -3.74 -7.75
CA LEU A 237 -17.05 -3.27 -6.55
C LEU A 237 -17.71 -1.89 -6.71
N GLY A 238 -17.49 -1.21 -7.84
CA GLY A 238 -18.05 0.12 -8.11
C GLY A 238 -17.47 1.23 -7.25
N VAL A 239 -16.19 1.12 -6.85
CA VAL A 239 -15.50 2.08 -5.98
C VAL A 239 -14.16 2.52 -6.59
N SER A 240 -13.61 3.63 -6.08
CA SER A 240 -12.25 4.06 -6.40
C SER A 240 -11.23 3.20 -5.65
N THR A 241 -10.11 2.83 -6.29
CA THR A 241 -8.99 2.15 -5.62
C THR A 241 -8.41 2.97 -4.47
N GLN A 242 -8.49 4.31 -4.54
CA GLN A 242 -8.06 5.21 -3.45
C GLN A 242 -8.92 5.12 -2.19
N ASP A 243 -10.12 4.55 -2.30
CA ASP A 243 -10.98 4.27 -1.16
C ASP A 243 -10.96 2.78 -0.76
N CYS A 244 -9.93 2.04 -1.21
CA CYS A 244 -9.78 0.61 -0.92
C CYS A 244 -8.59 0.34 0.01
N LEU A 245 -8.70 -0.74 0.77
CA LEU A 245 -7.56 -1.38 1.44
C LEU A 245 -7.26 -2.72 0.79
N VAL A 246 -6.01 -2.88 0.35
CA VAL A 246 -5.46 -4.13 -0.13
C VAL A 246 -4.84 -4.90 1.03
N PHE A 247 -5.22 -6.16 1.19
CA PHE A 247 -4.55 -7.12 2.06
C PHE A 247 -3.62 -7.97 1.20
N GLU A 248 -2.33 -8.00 1.57
CA GLU A 248 -1.27 -8.62 0.78
C GLU A 248 -0.18 -9.20 1.66
N ASP A 249 0.55 -10.20 1.18
CA ASP A 249 1.67 -10.79 1.93
C ASP A 249 3.01 -10.54 1.21
N VAL A 250 3.04 -10.57 -0.12
CA VAL A 250 4.28 -10.50 -0.90
C VAL A 250 4.58 -9.13 -1.52
N ALA A 251 5.88 -8.83 -1.68
CA ALA A 251 6.36 -7.56 -2.23
C ALA A 251 5.81 -7.20 -3.62
N ALA A 252 5.58 -8.19 -4.50
CA ALA A 252 5.00 -7.93 -5.83
C ALA A 252 3.56 -7.41 -5.69
N GLY A 253 2.79 -8.00 -4.77
CA GLY A 253 1.42 -7.62 -4.50
C GLY A 253 1.27 -6.29 -3.77
N ILE A 254 2.12 -6.05 -2.77
CA ILE A 254 2.23 -4.76 -2.09
C ILE A 254 2.45 -3.64 -3.12
N LYS A 255 3.41 -3.82 -4.03
CA LYS A 255 3.69 -2.85 -5.11
C LYS A 255 2.51 -2.65 -6.06
N ALA A 256 1.75 -3.69 -6.36
CA ALA A 256 0.54 -3.58 -7.19
C ALA A 256 -0.55 -2.77 -6.46
N GLY A 257 -0.73 -2.97 -5.16
CA GLY A 257 -1.67 -2.19 -4.34
C GLY A 257 -1.28 -0.72 -4.27
N GLU A 258 0.00 -0.44 -4.00
CA GLU A 258 0.58 0.92 -4.02
C GLU A 258 0.42 1.58 -5.40
N GLY A 259 0.73 0.85 -6.48
CA GLY A 259 0.60 1.31 -7.85
C GLY A 259 -0.85 1.61 -8.26
N ALA A 260 -1.82 0.95 -7.62
CA ALA A 260 -3.25 1.21 -7.80
C ALA A 260 -3.72 2.43 -7.00
N GLY A 261 -2.88 2.98 -6.10
CA GLY A 261 -3.21 4.09 -5.21
C GLY A 261 -4.08 3.68 -4.02
N ALA A 262 -4.14 2.39 -3.69
CA ALA A 262 -4.85 1.88 -2.52
C ALA A 262 -3.99 1.96 -1.25
N ASP A 263 -4.64 1.97 -0.09
CA ASP A 263 -3.96 1.67 1.16
C ASP A 263 -3.61 0.16 1.21
N VAL A 264 -2.55 -0.21 1.93
CA VAL A 264 -2.07 -1.60 2.02
C VAL A 264 -1.94 -2.05 3.48
N MET A 265 -2.44 -3.24 3.77
CA MET A 265 -2.23 -4.00 5.00
C MET A 265 -1.43 -5.26 4.67
N VAL A 266 -0.29 -5.45 5.34
CA VAL A 266 0.57 -6.60 5.08
C VAL A 266 0.23 -7.76 6.02
N VAL A 267 -0.13 -8.90 5.47
CA VAL A 267 -0.36 -10.14 6.22
C VAL A 267 0.95 -10.92 6.32
N THR A 268 1.39 -11.14 7.55
CA THR A 268 2.69 -11.75 7.87
C THR A 268 2.60 -13.20 8.33
N ALA A 269 1.39 -13.79 8.28
CA ALA A 269 1.08 -15.12 8.80
C ALA A 269 1.97 -16.24 8.23
N THR A 270 2.44 -16.07 7.00
CA THR A 270 3.27 -17.02 6.27
C THR A 270 4.75 -16.67 6.25
N HIS A 271 5.16 -15.56 6.87
CA HIS A 271 6.53 -15.09 6.80
C HIS A 271 7.41 -15.72 7.89
N HIS A 272 8.55 -16.28 7.46
CA HIS A 272 9.55 -16.83 8.39
C HIS A 272 10.52 -15.77 8.95
N ALA A 273 10.65 -14.64 8.25
CA ALA A 273 11.48 -13.52 8.64
C ALA A 273 10.62 -12.27 8.84
N LYS A 274 11.11 -11.35 9.68
CA LYS A 274 10.45 -10.06 9.87
C LYS A 274 10.36 -9.31 8.54
N VAL A 275 9.15 -8.91 8.16
CA VAL A 275 8.92 -8.04 7.00
C VAL A 275 9.22 -6.61 7.41
N GLU A 276 10.18 -5.98 6.73
CA GLU A 276 10.41 -4.54 6.85
C GLU A 276 9.51 -3.82 5.84
N THR A 277 8.49 -3.15 6.35
CA THR A 277 7.50 -2.44 5.53
C THR A 277 7.03 -1.18 6.27
N PRO A 278 6.77 -0.06 5.56
CA PRO A 278 6.13 1.11 6.14
C PRO A 278 4.63 0.90 6.40
N HIS A 279 4.05 -0.16 5.83
CA HIS A 279 2.63 -0.48 5.93
C HIS A 279 2.30 -1.14 7.27
N PRO A 280 1.06 -1.02 7.75
CA PRO A 280 0.60 -1.82 8.87
C PRO A 280 0.68 -3.31 8.56
N THR A 281 0.88 -4.09 9.62
CA THR A 281 1.02 -5.54 9.55
C THR A 281 0.07 -6.24 10.50
N ILE A 282 -0.47 -7.38 10.09
CA ILE A 282 -1.15 -8.34 10.97
C ILE A 282 -0.53 -9.72 10.77
N SER A 283 -0.52 -10.56 11.81
CA SER A 283 -0.13 -11.97 11.70
C SER A 283 -1.34 -12.92 11.71
N SER A 284 -2.49 -12.43 12.18
CA SER A 284 -3.78 -13.10 12.16
C SER A 284 -4.90 -12.08 11.95
N TYR A 285 -6.02 -12.50 11.34
CA TYR A 285 -7.24 -11.70 11.31
C TYR A 285 -7.92 -11.61 12.69
N ASP A 286 -7.51 -12.41 13.67
CA ASP A 286 -7.97 -12.29 15.07
C ASP A 286 -7.48 -10.99 15.73
N GLU A 287 -6.47 -10.33 15.17
CA GLU A 287 -5.93 -9.06 15.68
C GLU A 287 -6.82 -7.86 15.33
N ILE A 288 -7.74 -8.03 14.38
CA ILE A 288 -8.54 -6.93 13.83
C ILE A 288 -10.03 -7.28 13.74
N SER A 289 -10.86 -6.25 13.74
CA SER A 289 -12.27 -6.33 13.39
C SER A 289 -12.67 -5.15 12.54
N VAL A 290 -13.90 -5.16 12.01
CA VAL A 290 -14.40 -4.12 11.12
C VAL A 290 -15.62 -3.47 11.73
N ARG A 291 -15.59 -2.15 11.87
CA ARG A 291 -16.77 -1.35 12.17
C ARG A 291 -17.35 -0.82 10.86
N ILE A 292 -18.63 -1.07 10.64
CA ILE A 292 -19.35 -0.68 9.42
C ILE A 292 -20.31 0.45 9.79
N SER A 293 -20.17 1.60 9.12
CA SER A 293 -21.08 2.74 9.29
C SER A 293 -22.39 2.54 8.53
N ALA A 294 -23.35 3.44 8.74
CA ALA A 294 -24.65 3.39 8.07
C ALA A 294 -24.57 3.52 6.53
N ASP A 295 -23.52 4.18 6.01
CA ASP A 295 -23.22 4.32 4.58
C ASP A 295 -22.27 3.22 4.05
N TYR A 296 -22.11 2.13 4.81
CA TYR A 296 -21.28 0.97 4.47
C TYR A 296 -19.78 1.27 4.32
N LYS A 297 -19.29 2.36 4.92
CA LYS A 297 -17.85 2.57 5.06
C LYS A 297 -17.31 1.65 6.15
N MET A 298 -16.14 1.08 5.89
CA MET A 298 -15.51 0.06 6.72
C MET A 298 -14.27 0.65 7.38
N LEU A 299 -14.25 0.62 8.71
CA LEU A 299 -13.10 1.02 9.51
C LEU A 299 -12.50 -0.23 10.16
N VAL A 300 -11.23 -0.51 9.89
CA VAL A 300 -10.49 -1.56 10.58
C VAL A 300 -10.14 -1.08 11.98
N VAL A 301 -10.41 -1.89 12.99
CA VAL A 301 -10.08 -1.59 14.39
C VAL A 301 -9.29 -2.74 15.01
N PRO A 302 -8.28 -2.45 15.86
CA PRO A 302 -7.59 -3.50 16.60
C PRO A 302 -8.55 -4.15 17.60
N ASN A 303 -8.43 -5.47 17.72
CA ASN A 303 -9.01 -6.18 18.85
C ASN A 303 -8.10 -5.98 20.07
N ALA A 304 -8.69 -5.79 21.24
CA ALA A 304 -7.92 -5.77 22.48
C ALA A 304 -7.34 -7.16 22.73
N VAL A 305 -6.02 -7.23 22.87
CA VAL A 305 -5.29 -8.44 23.27
C VAL A 305 -5.39 -8.61 24.78
#